data_AF-A0A496QWB5-F1
#
_entry.id   AF-A0A496QWB5-F1
#
_cell.length_a   1.000
_cell.length_b   1.000
_cell.length_c   1.000
_cell.angle_alpha   90.00
_cell.angle_beta   90.00
_cell.angle_gamma   90.00
#
_symmetry.space_group_name_H-M   'P 1'
#
loop_
_entity.id
_entity.type
_entity.pdbx_description
1 polymer ?
#
loop_
_entity_poly.entity_id
_entity_poly.type
_entity_poly.pdbx_seq_one_letter_code
_entity_poly.pdbx_strand_id
1 'polypeptide(L)'
;MAMLNFNTLIKFFDRGFILKLLLIVLLYSTLPLAEIFILLYLGEIIGDYLTLALAALTGLVGVFIAFGEAKNVLTVLKGKIKEGYYPGKEFISLAGIFTGALFLLTPGFITDISGFLLFFPFFRNLVGRIFTHKMEKRLRELYEYLKLYDI
;
A
#
# COMPACT_ATOMS: atom_id res chain seq x y z
N MET A 1 19.49 -9.41 -31.93
CA MET A 1 18.03 -9.16 -31.99
C MET A 1 17.33 -10.41 -31.47
N ALA A 2 17.04 -10.48 -30.17
CA ALA A 2 16.50 -11.69 -29.56
C ALA A 2 15.02 -11.83 -29.94
N MET A 3 14.69 -12.84 -30.75
CA MET A 3 13.30 -13.24 -31.00
C MET A 3 12.73 -13.76 -29.67
N LEU A 4 11.79 -13.00 -29.09
CA LEU A 4 10.99 -13.46 -27.95
C LEU A 4 10.23 -14.72 -28.38
N ASN A 5 10.66 -15.86 -27.84
CA ASN A 5 10.16 -17.16 -28.22
C ASN A 5 8.78 -17.42 -27.56
N PHE A 6 7.79 -17.85 -28.35
CA PHE A 6 6.39 -17.99 -27.91
C PHE A 6 6.22 -18.90 -26.69
N ASN A 7 7.08 -19.91 -26.56
CA ASN A 7 7.11 -20.84 -25.43
C ASN A 7 7.52 -20.18 -24.10
N THR A 8 8.25 -19.06 -24.14
CA THR A 8 8.62 -18.30 -22.93
C THR A 8 7.44 -17.48 -22.41
N LEU A 9 6.55 -17.03 -23.30
CA LEU A 9 5.31 -16.31 -22.95
C LEU A 9 4.29 -17.25 -22.27
N ILE A 10 4.20 -18.50 -22.75
CA ILE A 10 3.28 -19.51 -22.22
C ILE A 10 3.68 -19.97 -20.79
N LYS A 11 4.99 -20.07 -20.50
CA LYS A 11 5.48 -20.38 -19.13
C LYS A 11 5.17 -19.28 -18.11
N PHE A 12 4.92 -18.04 -18.55
CA PHE A 12 4.50 -16.95 -17.66
C PHE A 12 3.06 -17.16 -17.14
N PHE A 13 2.23 -17.90 -17.88
CA PHE A 13 0.85 -18.26 -17.53
C PHE A 13 0.76 -19.64 -16.85
N ASP A 14 1.59 -19.87 -15.83
CA ASP A 14 1.46 -21.06 -14.96
C ASP A 14 0.06 -21.05 -14.30
N ARG A 15 -0.55 -22.23 -14.08
CA ARG A 15 -1.83 -22.34 -13.34
C ARG A 15 -1.75 -21.64 -11.99
N GLY A 16 -0.60 -21.71 -11.32
CA GLY A 16 -0.39 -21.00 -10.05
C GLY A 16 -0.40 -19.48 -10.18
N PHE A 17 0.06 -18.93 -11.31
CA PHE A 17 -0.01 -17.50 -11.60
C PHE A 17 -1.43 -17.07 -11.95
N ILE A 18 -2.12 -17.83 -12.81
CA ILE A 18 -3.51 -17.55 -13.22
C ILE A 18 -4.45 -17.58 -12.03
N LEU A 19 -4.33 -18.58 -11.14
CA LEU A 19 -5.15 -18.68 -9.94
C LEU A 19 -4.94 -17.49 -9.00
N LYS A 20 -3.69 -17.05 -8.79
CA LYS A 20 -3.41 -15.87 -7.97
C LYS A 20 -3.96 -14.61 -8.60
N LEU A 21 -3.82 -14.45 -9.91
CA LEU A 21 -4.36 -13.31 -10.64
C LEU A 21 -5.89 -13.26 -10.53
N LEU A 22 -6.57 -14.39 -10.75
CA LEU A 22 -8.02 -14.49 -10.59
C LEU A 22 -8.47 -14.17 -9.16
N LEU A 23 -7.73 -14.63 -8.15
CA LEU A 23 -8.04 -14.34 -6.75
C LEU A 23 -7.90 -12.84 -6.44
N ILE A 24 -6.84 -12.18 -6.94
CA ILE A 24 -6.64 -10.73 -6.80
C ILE A 24 -7.76 -9.95 -7.49
N VAL A 25 -8.12 -10.32 -8.72
CA VAL A 25 -9.21 -9.69 -9.47
C VAL A 25 -10.54 -9.88 -8.76
N LEU A 26 -10.80 -11.07 -8.24
CA LEU A 26 -12.02 -11.36 -7.48
C LEU A 26 -12.10 -10.49 -6.23
N LEU A 27 -11.04 -10.46 -5.41
CA LEU A 27 -10.96 -9.60 -4.22
C LEU A 27 -11.20 -8.14 -4.56
N TYR A 28 -10.52 -7.63 -5.59
CA TYR A 28 -10.65 -6.24 -6.03
C TYR A 28 -12.05 -5.91 -6.56
N SER A 29 -12.75 -6.88 -7.16
CA SER A 29 -14.13 -6.68 -7.63
C SER A 29 -15.14 -6.79 -6.49
N THR A 30 -14.98 -7.72 -5.56
CA THR A 30 -15.94 -7.97 -4.48
C THR A 30 -15.85 -6.94 -3.37
N LEU A 31 -14.65 -6.40 -3.12
CA LEU A 31 -14.44 -5.46 -2.01
C LEU A 31 -15.28 -4.17 -2.19
N PRO A 32 -15.23 -3.44 -3.33
CA PRO A 32 -16.06 -2.24 -3.52
C PRO A 32 -17.56 -2.54 -3.47
N LEU A 33 -17.99 -3.71 -3.96
CA LEU A 33 -19.41 -4.11 -3.86
C LEU A 33 -19.85 -4.29 -2.41
N ALA A 34 -18.99 -4.88 -1.57
CA ALA A 34 -19.25 -5.01 -0.14
C ALA A 34 -19.33 -3.64 0.55
N GLU A 35 -18.49 -2.68 0.14
CA GLU A 35 -18.51 -1.32 0.68
C GLU A 35 -19.77 -0.55 0.31
N ILE A 36 -20.18 -0.63 -0.95
CA ILE A 36 -21.45 -0.04 -1.40
C ILE A 36 -22.62 -0.63 -0.62
N PHE A 37 -22.63 -1.96 -0.42
CA PHE A 37 -23.66 -2.61 0.38
C PHE A 37 -23.72 -2.08 1.81
N ILE A 38 -22.57 -1.91 2.48
CA ILE A 38 -22.50 -1.36 3.84
C ILE A 38 -22.95 0.10 3.87
N LEU A 39 -22.53 0.91 2.90
CA LEU A 39 -22.93 2.32 2.79
C LEU A 39 -24.45 2.45 2.65
N LEU A 40 -25.07 1.64 1.79
CA LEU A 40 -26.53 1.62 1.63
C LEU A 40 -27.23 1.14 2.90
N TYR A 41 -26.74 0.06 3.52
CA TYR A 41 -27.31 -0.49 4.74
C TYR A 41 -27.25 0.51 5.92
N LEU A 42 -26.13 1.22 6.08
CA LEU A 42 -26.01 2.27 7.08
C LEU A 42 -26.86 3.50 6.71
N GLY A 43 -26.97 3.83 5.41
CA GLY A 43 -27.88 4.85 4.90
C GLY A 43 -29.32 4.62 5.34
N GLU A 44 -29.80 3.38 5.31
CA GLU A 44 -31.14 3.02 5.79
C GLU A 44 -31.31 3.16 7.31
N ILE A 45 -30.25 2.95 8.10
CA ILE A 45 -30.31 2.98 9.57
C ILE A 45 -30.19 4.41 10.12
N ILE A 46 -29.19 5.17 9.66
CA ILE A 46 -28.83 6.48 10.22
C ILE A 46 -29.04 7.64 9.24
N GLY A 47 -29.48 7.35 8.01
CA GLY A 47 -29.72 8.32 6.94
C GLY A 47 -28.56 8.42 5.94
N ASP A 48 -28.90 8.47 4.66
CA ASP A 48 -27.94 8.54 3.55
C ASP A 48 -26.98 9.74 3.68
N TYR A 49 -27.52 10.92 3.98
CA TYR A 49 -26.72 12.15 4.12
C TYR A 49 -25.71 12.06 5.26
N LEU A 50 -26.10 11.49 6.41
CA LEU A 50 -25.20 11.34 7.55
C LEU A 50 -24.13 10.29 7.28
N THR A 51 -24.50 9.19 6.64
CA THR A 51 -23.57 8.12 6.25
C THR A 51 -22.51 8.62 5.27
N LEU A 52 -22.93 9.37 4.25
CA LEU A 52 -22.01 10.00 3.30
C LEU A 52 -21.13 11.07 3.97
N ALA A 53 -21.69 11.88 4.88
CA ALA A 53 -20.92 12.87 5.62
C ALA A 53 -19.85 12.22 6.51
N LEU A 54 -20.17 11.11 7.18
CA LEU A 54 -19.20 10.35 7.99
C LEU A 54 -18.09 9.76 7.13
N ALA A 55 -18.43 9.12 6.01
CA ALA A 55 -17.44 8.57 5.07
C ALA A 55 -16.54 9.66 4.45
N ALA A 56 -17.10 10.83 4.13
CA ALA A 56 -16.31 11.96 3.68
C ALA A 56 -15.39 12.50 4.78
N LEU A 57 -15.88 12.56 6.03
CA LEU A 57 -15.13 13.05 7.17
C LEU A 57 -13.96 12.12 7.53
N THR A 58 -14.14 10.80 7.49
CA THR A 58 -13.05 9.84 7.71
C THR A 58 -11.95 9.98 6.67
N GLY A 59 -12.32 10.10 5.39
CA GLY A 59 -11.36 10.34 4.32
C GLY A 59 -10.61 11.67 4.46
N LEU A 60 -11.31 12.76 4.80
CA LEU A 60 -10.69 14.07 5.05
C LEU A 60 -9.70 14.03 6.22
N VAL A 61 -10.07 13.38 7.33
CA VAL A 61 -9.18 13.21 8.49
C VAL A 61 -7.94 12.40 8.10
N GLY A 62 -8.12 11.32 7.34
CA GLY A 62 -7.02 10.50 6.83
C GLY A 62 -6.03 11.30 5.98
N VAL A 63 -6.53 12.10 5.05
CA VAL A 63 -5.71 12.98 4.21
C VAL A 63 -4.98 14.03 5.05
N PHE A 64 -5.65 14.62 6.04
CA PHE A 64 -5.03 15.62 6.91
C PHE A 64 -3.84 15.06 7.70
N ILE A 65 -4.00 13.87 8.28
CA ILE A 65 -2.92 13.16 9.00
C ILE A 65 -1.77 12.84 8.04
N ALA A 66 -2.09 12.26 6.87
CA ALA A 66 -1.09 11.89 5.87
C ALA A 66 -0.28 13.10 5.39
N PHE A 67 -0.93 14.26 5.21
CA PHE A 67 -0.26 15.49 4.78
C PHE A 67 0.73 16.00 5.83
N GLY A 68 0.37 15.92 7.11
CA GLY A 68 1.26 16.25 8.22
C GLY A 68 2.49 15.34 8.27
N GLU A 69 2.29 14.02 8.18
CA GLU A 69 3.37 13.04 8.22
C GLU A 69 4.29 13.16 6.99
N ALA A 70 3.71 13.32 5.79
CA ALA A 70 4.46 13.50 4.56
C ALA A 70 5.38 14.72 4.61
N LYS A 71 4.89 15.86 5.15
CA LYS A 71 5.70 17.09 5.29
C LYS A 71 6.91 16.88 6.20
N ASN A 72 6.73 16.17 7.31
CA ASN A 72 7.81 15.85 8.24
C ASN A 72 8.86 14.96 7.58
N VAL A 73 8.44 13.88 6.91
CA VAL A 73 9.34 12.96 6.22
C VAL A 73 10.07 13.65 5.06
N LEU A 74 9.38 14.50 4.29
CA LEU A 74 9.99 15.30 3.22
C LEU A 74 11.08 16.26 3.75
N THR A 75 10.90 16.80 4.95
CA THR A 75 11.90 17.69 5.56
C THR A 75 13.18 16.94 5.90
N VAL A 76 13.05 15.75 6.50
CA VAL A 76 14.18 14.86 6.80
C VAL A 76 14.85 14.36 5.53
N LEU A 77 14.07 13.95 4.53
CA LEU A 77 14.55 13.50 3.23
C LEU A 77 15.39 14.58 2.54
N LYS A 78 14.90 15.83 2.50
CA LYS A 78 15.65 16.96 1.94
C LYS A 78 16.95 17.24 2.70
N GLY A 79 16.95 17.09 4.03
CA GLY A 79 18.15 17.23 4.86
C GLY A 79 19.22 16.19 4.48
N LYS A 80 18.85 14.92 4.46
CA LYS A 80 19.76 13.81 4.11
C LYS A 80 20.34 13.92 2.70
N ILE A 81 19.53 14.33 1.73
CA ILE A 81 19.99 14.55 0.35
C ILE A 81 21.04 15.66 0.30
N LYS A 82 20.83 16.76 1.04
CA LYS A 82 21.81 17.87 1.10
C LYS A 82 23.12 17.46 1.74
N GLU A 83 23.08 16.53 2.69
CA GLU A 83 24.26 15.99 3.37
C GLU A 83 24.96 14.86 2.59
N GLY A 84 24.43 14.47 1.41
CA GLY A 84 25.00 13.41 0.57
C GLY A 84 24.66 11.99 1.02
N TYR A 85 23.72 11.81 1.96
CA TYR A 85 23.27 10.50 2.42
C TYR A 85 22.06 10.00 1.60
N TYR A 86 22.04 8.69 1.30
CA TYR A 86 20.91 8.05 0.62
C TYR A 86 19.69 7.84 1.57
N PRO A 87 18.53 8.48 1.33
CA PRO A 87 17.38 8.46 2.25
C PRO A 87 16.37 7.35 1.91
N GLY A 88 16.82 6.10 1.79
CA GLY A 88 15.97 4.98 1.39
C GLY A 88 14.77 4.73 2.32
N LYS A 89 14.94 4.98 3.62
CA LYS A 89 13.86 4.79 4.62
C LYS A 89 12.74 5.81 4.44
N GLU A 90 13.10 7.06 4.14
CA GLU A 90 12.16 8.15 3.95
C GLU A 90 11.32 7.97 2.69
N PHE A 91 11.92 7.44 1.60
CA PHE A 91 11.16 7.08 0.39
C PHE A 91 10.11 6.00 0.66
N ILE A 92 10.48 4.93 1.38
CA ILE A 92 9.54 3.86 1.75
C ILE A 92 8.43 4.42 2.65
N SER A 93 8.79 5.30 3.59
CA SER A 93 7.82 5.94 4.47
C SER A 93 6.83 6.80 3.69
N LEU A 94 7.29 7.63 2.75
CA LEU A 94 6.42 8.43 1.88
C LEU A 94 5.50 7.55 1.04
N ALA A 95 6.02 6.48 0.44
CA ALA A 95 5.20 5.54 -0.32
C ALA A 95 4.09 4.92 0.55
N GLY A 96 4.40 4.57 1.79
CA GLY A 96 3.41 4.08 2.76
C GLY A 96 2.34 5.13 3.09
N ILE A 97 2.76 6.37 3.39
CA ILE A 97 1.84 7.48 3.70
C ILE A 97 0.87 7.74 2.54
N PHE A 98 1.38 7.82 1.30
CA PHE A 98 0.54 8.05 0.13
C PHE A 98 -0.40 6.88 -0.16
N THR A 99 0.07 5.65 0.02
CA THR A 99 -0.75 4.45 -0.17
C THR A 99 -1.89 4.42 0.86
N GLY A 100 -1.59 4.69 2.14
CA GLY A 100 -2.60 4.78 3.20
C GLY A 100 -3.61 5.90 2.95
N ALA A 101 -3.15 7.07 2.51
CA ALA A 101 -4.01 8.19 2.15
C ALA A 101 -4.95 7.84 0.98
N LEU A 102 -4.45 7.10 -0.03
CA LEU A 102 -5.26 6.66 -1.16
C LEU A 102 -6.37 5.68 -0.73
N PHE A 103 -6.07 4.77 0.20
CA PHE A 103 -7.06 3.86 0.77
C PHE A 103 -8.13 4.59 1.61
N LEU A 104 -7.76 5.61 2.38
CA LEU A 104 -8.71 6.43 3.15
C LEU A 104 -9.54 7.38 2.27
N LEU A 105 -9.05 7.73 1.08
CA LEU A 105 -9.77 8.56 0.12
C LEU A 105 -10.91 7.83 -0.58
N THR A 106 -10.78 6.52 -0.76
CA THR A 106 -11.90 5.66 -1.21
C THR A 106 -12.90 5.50 -0.07
N PRO A 107 -14.10 6.11 -0.13
CA PRO A 107 -15.08 6.05 0.93
C PRO A 107 -15.56 4.61 1.09
N GLY A 108 -15.11 3.98 2.16
CA GLY A 108 -15.26 2.55 2.35
C GLY A 108 -15.06 2.20 3.80
N PHE A 109 -16.11 1.83 4.53
CA PHE A 109 -15.99 1.53 5.96
C PHE A 109 -14.97 0.40 6.24
N ILE A 110 -14.87 -0.58 5.34
CA ILE A 110 -13.88 -1.67 5.44
C ILE A 110 -12.48 -1.11 5.17
N THR A 111 -12.33 -0.31 4.12
CA THR A 111 -11.05 0.28 3.71
C THR A 111 -10.55 1.33 4.71
N ASP A 112 -11.44 2.09 5.34
CA ASP A 112 -11.16 3.03 6.41
C ASP A 112 -10.64 2.31 7.65
N ILE A 113 -11.32 1.26 8.12
CA ILE A 113 -10.85 0.45 9.26
C ILE A 113 -9.49 -0.18 8.94
N SER A 114 -9.32 -0.71 7.73
CA SER A 114 -8.06 -1.33 7.28
C SER A 114 -6.93 -0.30 7.17
N GLY A 115 -7.23 0.90 6.65
CA GLY A 115 -6.31 2.03 6.52
C GLY A 115 -5.89 2.57 7.89
N PHE A 116 -6.84 2.77 8.81
CA PHE A 116 -6.57 3.15 10.19
C PHE A 116 -5.74 2.09 10.94
N LEU A 117 -6.02 0.80 10.73
CA LEU A 117 -5.22 -0.29 11.31
C LEU A 117 -3.76 -0.24 10.83
N LEU A 118 -3.52 0.06 9.55
CA LEU A 118 -2.17 0.20 8.99
C LEU A 118 -1.38 1.41 9.51
N PHE A 119 -2.07 2.46 9.98
CA PHE A 119 -1.44 3.58 10.69
C PHE A 119 -0.84 3.18 12.05
N PHE A 120 -1.32 2.09 12.67
CA PHE A 120 -0.78 1.63 13.95
C PHE A 120 0.55 0.87 13.79
N PRO A 121 1.59 1.19 14.59
CA PRO A 121 2.94 0.60 14.48
C PRO A 121 2.97 -0.92 14.70
N PHE A 122 2.00 -1.47 15.43
CA PHE A 122 1.85 -2.91 15.64
C PHE A 122 1.54 -3.66 14.34
N PHE A 123 0.54 -3.19 13.59
CA PHE A 123 0.14 -3.80 12.32
C PHE A 123 1.17 -3.53 11.21
N ARG A 124 1.82 -2.36 11.23
CA ARG A 124 2.95 -2.04 10.34
C ARG A 124 4.11 -3.04 10.47
N ASN A 125 4.44 -3.45 11.69
CA ASN A 125 5.48 -4.44 11.94
C ASN A 125 5.04 -5.87 11.60
N LEU A 126 3.76 -6.20 11.75
CA LEU A 126 3.23 -7.52 11.40
C LEU A 126 3.22 -7.75 9.88
N VAL A 127 2.73 -6.77 9.12
CA VAL A 127 2.78 -6.77 7.64
C VAL A 127 4.23 -6.73 7.18
N GLY A 128 5.07 -5.88 7.80
CA GLY A 128 6.50 -5.81 7.53
C GLY A 128 7.23 -7.15 7.74
N ARG A 129 6.88 -7.93 8.78
CA ARG A 129 7.44 -9.26 9.03
C ARG A 129 7.04 -10.32 7.99
N ILE A 130 5.80 -10.28 7.51
CA ILE A 130 5.31 -11.18 6.46
C ILE A 130 6.03 -10.91 5.13
N PHE A 131 6.26 -9.64 4.80
CA PHE A 131 6.98 -9.24 3.59
C PHE A 131 8.49 -9.47 3.68
N THR A 132 9.10 -9.25 4.85
CA THR A 132 10.56 -9.43 5.04
C THR A 132 11.00 -10.89 5.01
N HIS A 133 10.19 -11.85 5.48
CA HIS A 133 10.56 -13.28 5.43
C HIS A 133 10.80 -13.82 4.00
N LYS A 134 10.24 -13.16 2.97
CA LYS A 134 10.44 -13.55 1.57
C LYS A 134 11.52 -12.74 0.85
N MET A 135 11.86 -11.56 1.38
CA MET A 135 12.83 -10.63 0.78
C MET A 135 14.21 -10.64 1.42
N GLU A 136 14.36 -11.20 2.62
CA GLU A 136 15.62 -11.18 3.37
C GLU A 136 16.79 -11.80 2.58
N LYS A 137 16.55 -12.90 1.84
CA LYS A 137 17.58 -13.50 0.97
C LYS A 137 18.04 -12.57 -0.17
N ARG A 138 17.09 -11.92 -0.86
CA ARG A 138 17.39 -10.98 -1.95
C ARG A 138 18.06 -9.70 -1.47
N LEU A 139 17.68 -9.22 -0.28
CA LEU A 139 18.31 -8.05 0.34
C LEU A 139 19.73 -8.34 0.82
N ARG A 140 20.00 -9.58 1.26
CA ARG A 140 21.35 -10.04 1.63
C ARG A 140 22.27 -10.17 0.41
N GLU A 141 21.74 -10.68 -0.70
CA GLU A 141 22.45 -10.73 -1.98
C GLU A 141 22.76 -9.33 -2.52
N LEU A 142 21.79 -8.40 -2.46
CA LEU A 142 22.00 -7.00 -2.87
C LEU A 142 23.04 -6.28 -1.99
N TYR A 143 23.06 -6.56 -0.69
CA TYR A 143 24.06 -6.02 0.23
C TYR A 143 25.47 -6.55 -0.08
N GLU A 144 25.61 -7.85 -0.34
CA GLU A 144 26.88 -8.46 -0.76
C GLU A 144 27.36 -7.90 -2.11
N TYR A 145 26.45 -7.70 -3.08
CA TYR A 145 26.75 -7.08 -4.37
C TYR A 145 27.22 -5.63 -4.25
N LEU A 146 26.58 -4.84 -3.38
CA LEU A 146 26.98 -3.45 -3.13
C LEU A 146 28.33 -3.37 -2.39
N LYS A 147 28.59 -4.31 -1.47
CA LYS A 147 29.85 -4.41 -0.74
C LYS A 147 31.06 -4.78 -1.62
N LEU A 148 30.84 -5.51 -2.70
CA LEU A 148 31.89 -5.86 -3.68
C LEU A 148 32.23 -4.71 -4.65
N TYR A 149 31.38 -3.70 -4.73
CA TYR A 149 31.53 -2.58 -5.67
C TYR A 149 32.11 -1.31 -5.02
N ASP A 150 32.52 -1.39 -3.75
CA ASP A 150 33.18 -0.32 -2.98
C ASP A 150 32.51 1.07 -3.15
N ILE A 151 31.19 1.11 -2.92
CA ILE A 151 30.41 2.34 -2.71
C ILE A 151 30.01 2.44 -1.24
#